data_AF-A0A444UWL7-F1
#
_entry.id   AF-A0A444UWL7-F1
#
_cell.length_a   1.000
_cell.length_b   1.000
_cell.length_c   1.000
_cell.angle_alpha   90.00
_cell.angle_beta   90.00
_cell.angle_gamma   90.00
#
_symmetry.space_group_name_H-M   'P 1'
#
loop_
_entity.id
_entity.type
_entity.pdbx_description
1 polymer ?
#
loop_
_entity_poly.entity_id
_entity_poly.type
_entity_poly.pdbx_seq_one_letter_code
_entity_poly.pdbx_strand_id
1 'polypeptide(L)'
;MSLYCPSQYELNGPFEQTTRDLISDYLTGLPYYNTSEDRHQNKPLVTLKRLTNTVIEKHQSEFNEMLCKVRMGQGTHVDFVQDVAENLFSDGVTNWSRVVTLLAFGTVVVKHLKDNGLEHDIERLGEKISDFLIREKREWILKNGGWQGFVDFFHIKDPDPSVIIFMLIFIGLVKIGAIIMFLMR
;
A
#
# COMPACT_ATOMS: atom_id res chain seq x y z
N MET A 1 20.03 -18.22 36.81
CA MET A 1 19.32 -17.10 36.15
C MET A 1 19.48 -17.32 34.65
N SER A 2 18.48 -17.94 34.01
CA SER A 2 18.56 -18.27 32.58
C SER A 2 18.28 -17.00 31.79
N LEU A 3 19.19 -16.63 30.88
CA LEU A 3 18.97 -15.56 29.92
C LEU A 3 17.91 -16.04 28.93
N TYR A 4 16.68 -15.56 29.09
CA TYR A 4 15.61 -15.78 28.12
C TYR A 4 15.97 -15.05 26.82
N CYS A 5 16.34 -15.79 25.79
CA CYS A 5 16.39 -15.31 24.41
C CYS A 5 15.06 -15.66 23.75
N PRO A 6 14.17 -14.68 23.49
CA PRO A 6 12.91 -14.93 22.83
C PRO A 6 13.13 -15.55 21.45
N SER A 7 12.25 -16.47 21.07
CA SER A 7 12.28 -17.11 19.76
C SER A 7 12.04 -16.06 18.66
N GLN A 8 12.53 -16.33 17.45
CA GLN A 8 12.21 -15.48 16.30
C GLN A 8 10.69 -15.32 16.14
N TYR A 9 9.90 -16.35 16.39
CA TYR A 9 8.44 -16.28 16.35
C TYR A 9 7.84 -15.25 17.34
N GLU A 10 8.37 -15.16 18.56
CA GLU A 10 7.93 -14.16 19.57
C GLU A 10 8.34 -12.72 19.21
N LEU A 11 9.49 -12.54 18.53
CA LEU A 11 9.86 -11.26 17.93
C LEU A 11 9.05 -10.93 16.68
N ASN A 12 8.60 -11.94 15.93
CA ASN A 12 7.99 -11.80 14.61
C ASN A 12 6.47 -11.60 14.68
N GLY A 13 5.78 -12.29 15.60
CA GLY A 13 4.32 -12.22 15.77
C GLY A 13 3.76 -10.81 16.00
N PRO A 14 4.39 -9.95 16.82
CA PRO A 14 3.92 -8.57 17.02
C PRO A 14 3.87 -7.76 15.73
N PHE A 15 4.85 -7.94 14.84
CA PHE A 15 4.91 -7.21 13.57
C PHE A 15 3.84 -7.67 12.58
N GLU A 16 3.66 -8.99 12.45
CA GLU A 16 2.68 -9.57 11.53
C GLU A 16 1.27 -9.15 11.90
N GLN A 17 0.89 -9.31 13.18
CA GLN A 17 -0.43 -8.91 13.64
C GLN A 17 -0.64 -7.39 13.49
N THR A 18 0.34 -6.58 13.91
CA THR A 18 0.27 -5.11 13.74
C THR A 18 0.07 -4.71 12.28
N THR A 19 0.74 -5.39 11.35
CA THR A 19 0.62 -5.11 9.92
C THR A 19 -0.77 -5.49 9.41
N ARG A 20 -1.30 -6.66 9.78
CA ARG A 20 -2.65 -7.08 9.40
C ARG A 20 -3.71 -6.13 9.93
N ASP A 21 -3.64 -5.80 11.21
CA ASP A 21 -4.58 -4.88 11.86
C ASP A 21 -4.54 -3.51 11.18
N LEU A 22 -3.33 -2.96 10.97
CA LEU A 22 -3.17 -1.66 10.31
C LEU A 22 -3.76 -1.63 8.90
N ILE A 23 -3.50 -2.66 8.08
CA ILE A 23 -4.00 -2.70 6.70
C ILE A 23 -5.52 -2.92 6.68
N SER A 24 -6.03 -3.80 7.55
CA SER A 24 -7.47 -4.06 7.68
C SER A 24 -8.23 -2.81 8.12
N ASP A 25 -7.80 -2.16 9.20
CA ASP A 25 -8.40 -0.91 9.70
C ASP A 25 -8.35 0.21 8.66
N TYR A 26 -7.26 0.27 7.91
CA TYR A 26 -7.08 1.26 6.84
C TYR A 26 -8.06 1.05 5.68
N LEU A 27 -8.21 -0.16 5.17
CA LEU A 27 -9.03 -0.43 3.98
C LEU A 27 -10.53 -0.50 4.30
N THR A 28 -10.90 -1.06 5.45
CA THR A 28 -12.31 -1.26 5.83
C THR A 28 -13.02 0.03 6.19
N GLY A 29 -12.34 0.96 6.86
CA GLY A 29 -12.98 2.21 7.31
C GLY A 29 -13.00 3.35 6.27
N LEU A 30 -12.73 3.08 4.99
CA LEU A 30 -12.97 4.03 3.90
C LEU A 30 -14.47 4.04 3.50
N PRO A 31 -15.11 5.17 3.18
CA PRO A 31 -14.63 6.55 3.18
C PRO A 31 -14.95 7.31 4.49
N TYR A 32 -15.53 6.64 5.49
CA TYR A 32 -16.18 7.28 6.63
C TYR A 32 -15.26 7.34 7.85
N TYR A 33 -14.41 8.37 7.92
CA TYR A 33 -13.76 8.76 9.17
C TYR A 33 -13.82 10.28 9.37
N ASN A 34 -14.43 10.70 10.48
CA ASN A 34 -14.33 12.07 10.97
C ASN A 34 -12.94 12.26 11.59
N THR A 35 -12.14 13.14 10.99
CA THR A 35 -10.76 13.49 11.36
C THR A 35 -10.59 14.00 12.81
N SER A 36 -11.68 14.16 13.57
CA SER A 36 -11.69 14.84 14.86
C SER A 36 -11.48 13.94 16.08
N GLU A 37 -11.99 12.70 16.10
CA GLU A 37 -12.01 11.84 17.31
C GLU A 37 -10.81 10.89 17.43
N ASP A 38 -10.13 10.57 16.32
CA ASP A 38 -9.17 9.45 16.26
C ASP A 38 -7.69 9.88 16.44
N ARG A 39 -7.47 11.12 16.88
CA ARG A 39 -6.15 11.78 16.89
C ARG A 39 -5.09 11.17 17.83
N HIS A 40 -5.43 10.17 18.64
CA HIS A 40 -4.58 9.76 19.76
C HIS A 40 -4.05 8.32 19.77
N GLN A 41 -4.55 7.36 18.97
CA GLN A 41 -4.18 5.95 19.23
C GLN A 41 -3.41 5.24 18.10
N ASN A 42 -3.60 5.56 16.82
CA ASN A 42 -2.87 4.88 15.74
C ASN A 42 -2.20 5.89 14.77
N LYS A 43 -1.01 6.38 15.15
CA LYS A 43 -0.23 7.35 14.35
C LYS A 43 0.11 6.84 12.93
N PRO A 44 0.47 5.56 12.72
CA PRO A 44 0.65 5.01 11.38
C PRO A 44 -0.62 5.12 10.52
N LEU A 45 -1.77 4.73 11.06
CA LEU A 45 -3.05 4.79 10.35
C LEU A 45 -3.41 6.23 9.94
N VAL A 46 -3.25 7.19 10.86
CA VAL A 46 -3.51 8.61 10.58
C VAL A 46 -2.58 9.15 9.49
N THR A 47 -1.30 8.80 9.56
CA THR A 47 -0.29 9.22 8.58
C THR A 47 -0.59 8.62 7.20
N LEU A 48 -0.96 7.34 7.14
CA LEU A 48 -1.32 6.65 5.92
C LEU A 48 -2.54 7.28 5.25
N LYS A 49 -3.63 7.49 6.01
CA LYS A 49 -4.85 8.16 5.52
C LYS A 49 -4.54 9.53 4.91
N ARG A 50 -3.75 10.35 5.61
CA ARG A 50 -3.35 11.68 5.13
C ARG A 50 -2.62 11.59 3.78
N LEU A 51 -1.61 10.73 3.68
CA LEU A 51 -0.77 10.63 2.48
C LEU A 51 -1.52 10.05 1.28
N THR A 52 -2.30 8.99 1.48
CA THR A 52 -3.00 8.33 0.37
C THR A 52 -4.11 9.19 -0.20
N ASN A 53 -4.82 9.97 0.63
CA ASN A 53 -5.84 10.91 0.14
C ASN A 53 -5.20 11.93 -0.80
N THR A 54 -4.06 12.52 -0.42
CA THR A 54 -3.33 13.48 -1.28
C THR A 54 -2.86 12.84 -2.59
N VAL A 55 -2.38 11.59 -2.56
CA VAL A 55 -1.93 10.85 -3.76
C VAL A 55 -3.09 10.55 -4.71
N ILE A 56 -4.21 10.06 -4.18
CA ILE A 56 -5.37 9.66 -4.97
C ILE A 56 -6.05 10.86 -5.60
N GLU A 57 -6.22 11.95 -4.85
CA GLU A 57 -6.82 13.20 -5.36
C GLU A 57 -6.04 13.77 -6.54
N LYS A 58 -4.70 13.64 -6.54
CA LYS A 58 -3.84 14.19 -7.60
C LYS A 58 -3.67 13.28 -8.82
N HIS A 59 -3.79 11.95 -8.66
CA HIS A 59 -3.48 10.96 -9.72
C HIS A 59 -4.64 10.00 -10.01
N GLN A 60 -5.86 10.46 -9.79
CA GLN A 60 -7.06 9.63 -9.91
C GLN A 60 -7.18 8.96 -11.29
N SER A 61 -6.81 9.67 -12.37
CA SER A 61 -6.84 9.15 -13.74
C SER A 61 -5.94 7.93 -13.95
N GLU A 62 -4.72 7.97 -13.44
CA GLU A 62 -3.70 6.94 -13.61
C GLU A 62 -4.09 5.67 -12.85
N PHE A 63 -4.61 5.82 -11.62
CA PHE A 63 -5.13 4.69 -10.85
C PHE A 63 -6.37 4.06 -11.52
N ASN A 64 -7.27 4.87 -12.07
CA ASN A 64 -8.42 4.39 -12.81
C ASN A 64 -8.03 3.66 -14.11
N GLU A 65 -7.01 4.15 -14.82
CA GLU A 65 -6.48 3.47 -16.01
C GLU A 65 -5.89 2.09 -15.65
N MET A 66 -5.11 2.01 -14.56
CA MET A 66 -4.56 0.75 -14.08
C MET A 66 -5.68 -0.25 -13.72
N LEU A 67 -6.70 0.20 -12.99
CA LEU A 67 -7.89 -0.62 -12.72
C LEU A 67 -8.57 -1.09 -14.01
N CYS A 68 -8.71 -0.21 -15.01
CA CYS A 68 -9.32 -0.58 -16.29
C CYS A 68 -8.51 -1.66 -17.03
N LYS A 69 -7.18 -1.54 -17.09
CA LYS A 69 -6.30 -2.53 -17.73
C LYS A 69 -6.38 -3.90 -17.05
N VAL A 70 -6.44 -3.91 -15.72
CA VAL A 70 -6.60 -5.14 -14.92
C VAL A 70 -7.98 -5.78 -15.18
N ARG A 71 -9.04 -4.98 -15.27
CA ARG A 71 -10.43 -5.45 -15.50
C ARG A 71 -10.63 -6.17 -16.84
N MET A 72 -9.80 -5.93 -17.85
CA MET A 72 -9.90 -6.61 -19.14
C MET A 72 -9.37 -8.06 -19.11
N GLY A 73 -8.74 -8.51 -18.02
CA GLY A 73 -8.11 -9.83 -17.92
C GLY A 73 -8.84 -10.85 -17.04
N GLN A 74 -9.57 -10.45 -16.00
CA GLN A 74 -10.10 -11.40 -15.00
C GLN A 74 -11.45 -10.94 -14.40
N GLY A 75 -12.41 -11.87 -14.34
CA GLY A 75 -13.66 -11.69 -13.58
C GLY A 75 -13.36 -11.65 -12.08
N THR A 76 -13.68 -10.51 -11.45
CA THR A 76 -13.80 -10.26 -10.00
C THR A 76 -13.11 -11.26 -9.06
N HIS A 77 -11.79 -11.21 -9.04
CA HIS A 77 -10.99 -11.57 -7.88
C HIS A 77 -9.93 -10.51 -7.66
N VAL A 78 -9.68 -10.14 -6.40
CA VAL A 78 -8.61 -9.20 -5.99
C VAL A 78 -7.19 -9.78 -6.17
N ASP A 79 -7.05 -10.90 -6.87
CA ASP A 79 -5.78 -11.62 -7.06
C ASP A 79 -4.73 -10.79 -7.80
N PHE A 80 -5.15 -9.92 -8.74
CA PHE A 80 -4.26 -9.01 -9.49
C PHE A 80 -3.44 -8.05 -8.60
N VAL A 81 -3.87 -7.81 -7.37
CA VAL A 81 -3.15 -6.89 -6.47
C VAL A 81 -1.74 -7.40 -6.16
N GLN A 82 -1.56 -8.72 -6.15
CA GLN A 82 -0.27 -9.37 -5.98
C GLN A 82 0.65 -9.03 -7.15
N ASP A 83 0.17 -9.17 -8.40
CA ASP A 83 0.94 -8.84 -9.59
C ASP A 83 1.31 -7.35 -9.62
N VAL A 84 0.41 -6.46 -9.20
CA VAL A 84 0.69 -5.03 -9.09
C VAL A 84 1.78 -4.76 -8.05
N ALA A 85 1.70 -5.43 -6.88
CA ALA A 85 2.72 -5.32 -5.84
C ALA A 85 4.09 -5.83 -6.34
N GLU A 86 4.14 -7.02 -6.93
CA GLU A 86 5.38 -7.59 -7.49
C GLU A 86 6.01 -6.68 -8.55
N ASN A 87 5.21 -6.16 -9.48
CA ASN A 87 5.67 -5.21 -10.49
C ASN A 87 6.22 -3.93 -9.85
N LEU A 88 5.54 -3.37 -8.85
CA LEU A 88 5.95 -2.14 -8.17
C LEU A 88 7.32 -2.28 -7.47
N PHE A 89 7.67 -3.49 -7.02
CA PHE A 89 8.92 -3.78 -6.31
C PHE A 89 9.91 -4.64 -7.12
N SER A 90 9.69 -4.81 -8.42
CA SER A 90 10.45 -5.71 -9.29
C SER A 90 11.93 -5.35 -9.48
N ASP A 91 12.31 -4.09 -9.26
CA ASP A 91 13.70 -3.62 -9.31
C ASP A 91 14.49 -3.90 -8.03
N GLY A 92 13.87 -4.58 -7.05
CA GLY A 92 14.48 -4.93 -5.76
C GLY A 92 14.56 -3.78 -4.75
N VAL A 93 14.14 -2.57 -5.12
CA VAL A 93 14.19 -1.40 -4.22
C VAL A 93 12.90 -1.31 -3.40
N THR A 94 13.03 -1.20 -2.08
CA THR A 94 11.92 -0.97 -1.15
C THR A 94 12.10 0.35 -0.43
N ASN A 95 11.03 1.15 -0.35
CA ASN A 95 10.97 2.39 0.42
C ASN A 95 9.53 2.66 0.90
N TRP A 96 9.39 3.54 1.89
CA TRP A 96 8.08 3.87 2.47
C TRP A 96 7.10 4.48 1.46
N SER A 97 7.59 5.24 0.49
CA SER A 97 6.76 5.85 -0.55
C SER A 97 6.08 4.78 -1.44
N ARG A 98 6.77 3.70 -1.82
CA ARG A 98 6.17 2.59 -2.59
C ARG A 98 5.14 1.80 -1.79
N VAL A 99 5.37 1.63 -0.49
CA VAL A 99 4.38 1.04 0.41
C VAL A 99 3.10 1.88 0.42
N VAL A 100 3.22 3.21 0.52
CA VAL A 100 2.07 4.14 0.41
C VAL A 100 1.38 4.05 -0.95
N THR A 101 2.12 3.93 -2.05
CA THR A 101 1.54 3.78 -3.40
C THR A 101 0.70 2.50 -3.54
N LEU A 102 1.21 1.36 -3.06
CA LEU A 102 0.44 0.10 -3.06
C LEU A 102 -0.85 0.24 -2.26
N LEU A 103 -0.79 0.90 -1.10
CA LEU A 103 -1.95 1.11 -0.24
C LEU A 103 -2.97 2.09 -0.86
N ALA A 104 -2.49 3.15 -1.51
CA ALA A 104 -3.34 4.06 -2.28
C ALA A 104 -4.06 3.32 -3.43
N PHE A 105 -3.36 2.44 -4.16
CA PHE A 105 -3.99 1.59 -5.17
C PHE A 105 -5.08 0.70 -4.54
N GLY A 106 -4.79 0.08 -3.39
CA GLY A 106 -5.77 -0.69 -2.61
C GLY A 106 -7.03 0.12 -2.30
N THR A 107 -6.92 1.39 -1.91
CA THR A 107 -8.09 2.27 -1.70
C THR A 107 -8.92 2.47 -2.97
N VAL A 108 -8.30 2.63 -4.13
CA VAL A 108 -9.04 2.77 -5.40
C VAL A 108 -9.75 1.45 -5.74
N VAL A 109 -9.12 0.30 -5.47
CA VAL A 109 -9.77 -1.03 -5.59
C VAL A 109 -10.95 -1.15 -4.63
N VAL A 110 -10.81 -0.76 -3.35
CA VAL A 110 -11.92 -0.77 -2.37
C VAL A 110 -13.10 0.05 -2.89
N LYS A 111 -12.84 1.27 -3.39
CA LYS A 111 -13.89 2.11 -3.98
C LYS A 111 -14.59 1.39 -5.13
N HIS A 112 -13.82 0.79 -6.04
CA HIS A 112 -14.36 0.02 -7.15
C HIS A 112 -15.22 -1.17 -6.69
N LEU A 113 -14.76 -1.94 -5.69
CA LEU A 113 -15.53 -3.05 -5.13
C LEU A 113 -16.87 -2.58 -4.54
N LYS A 114 -16.86 -1.49 -3.78
CA LYS A 114 -18.09 -0.89 -3.21
C LYS A 114 -19.06 -0.44 -4.31
N ASP A 115 -18.55 0.29 -5.31
CA ASP A 115 -19.36 0.78 -6.43
C ASP A 115 -20.01 -0.35 -7.26
N ASN A 116 -19.50 -1.59 -7.15
CA ASN A 116 -20.01 -2.77 -7.86
C ASN A 116 -20.67 -3.81 -6.93
N GLY A 117 -20.88 -3.50 -5.64
CA GLY A 117 -21.53 -4.41 -4.68
C GLY A 117 -20.70 -5.62 -4.27
N LEU A 118 -19.37 -5.54 -4.39
CA LEU A 118 -18.40 -6.60 -4.11
C LEU A 118 -17.65 -6.37 -2.78
N GLU A 119 -18.32 -5.80 -1.79
CA GLU A 119 -17.67 -5.41 -0.52
C GLU A 119 -17.07 -6.60 0.23
N HIS A 120 -17.59 -7.81 0.00
CA HIS A 120 -17.08 -9.06 0.57
C HIS A 120 -15.62 -9.38 0.16
N ASP A 121 -15.11 -8.78 -0.92
CA ASP A 121 -13.72 -8.96 -1.36
C ASP A 121 -12.72 -8.00 -0.67
N ILE A 122 -13.20 -7.02 0.11
CA ILE A 122 -12.33 -6.02 0.76
C ILE A 122 -11.43 -6.67 1.82
N GLU A 123 -11.95 -7.63 2.57
CA GLU A 123 -11.16 -8.38 3.56
C GLU A 123 -10.03 -9.15 2.88
N ARG A 124 -10.37 -9.91 1.83
CA ARG A 124 -9.38 -10.65 1.01
C ARG A 124 -8.34 -9.75 0.37
N LEU A 125 -8.71 -8.53 -0.04
CA LEU A 125 -7.76 -7.53 -0.53
C LEU A 125 -6.75 -7.13 0.55
N GLY A 126 -7.23 -6.87 1.77
CA GLY A 126 -6.38 -6.55 2.91
C GLY A 126 -5.44 -7.69 3.29
N GLU A 127 -5.94 -8.93 3.27
CA GLU A 127 -5.12 -10.14 3.48
C GLU A 127 -3.98 -10.23 2.47
N LYS A 128 -4.26 -10.03 1.17
CA LYS A 128 -3.23 -10.09 0.12
C LYS A 128 -2.15 -9.02 0.27
N ILE A 129 -2.55 -7.77 0.52
CA ILE A 129 -1.59 -6.67 0.69
C ILE A 129 -0.74 -6.91 1.95
N SER A 130 -1.37 -7.31 3.06
CA SER A 130 -0.64 -7.59 4.30
C SER A 130 0.29 -8.79 4.17
N ASP A 131 -0.14 -9.87 3.50
CA ASP A 131 0.69 -11.03 3.19
C ASP A 131 1.92 -10.65 2.38
N PHE A 132 1.75 -9.83 1.33
CA PHE A 132 2.86 -9.36 0.53
C PHE A 132 3.88 -8.58 1.38
N LEU A 133 3.43 -7.63 2.21
CA LEU A 133 4.33 -6.84 3.05
C LEU A 133 5.04 -7.69 4.10
N ILE A 134 4.34 -8.65 4.70
CA ILE A 134 4.88 -9.57 5.70
C ILE A 134 5.88 -10.57 5.09
N ARG A 135 5.59 -11.12 3.92
CA ARG A 135 6.46 -12.13 3.30
C ARG A 135 7.64 -11.50 2.58
N GLU A 136 7.38 -10.46 1.78
CA GLU A 136 8.36 -9.94 0.82
C GLU A 136 9.11 -8.71 1.30
N LYS A 137 8.59 -7.97 2.28
CA LYS A 137 9.13 -6.65 2.69
C LYS A 137 9.43 -6.52 4.18
N ARG A 138 9.16 -7.57 4.97
CA ARG A 138 9.33 -7.59 6.42
C ARG A 138 10.70 -7.18 6.91
N GLU A 139 11.77 -7.78 6.39
CA GLU A 139 13.14 -7.45 6.84
C GLU A 139 13.45 -5.98 6.63
N TRP A 140 13.05 -5.42 5.48
CA TRP A 140 13.23 -4.01 5.18
C TRP A 140 12.42 -3.14 6.13
N ILE A 141 11.14 -3.45 6.34
CA ILE A 141 10.25 -2.68 7.23
C ILE A 141 10.81 -2.65 8.65
N LEU A 142 11.22 -3.79 9.20
CA LEU A 142 11.78 -3.86 10.55
C LEU A 142 13.11 -3.10 10.67
N LYS A 143 14.00 -3.24 9.68
CA LYS A 143 15.27 -2.51 9.64
C LYS A 143 15.08 -0.99 9.57
N ASN A 144 13.95 -0.53 9.05
CA ASN A 144 13.59 0.88 8.94
C ASN A 144 12.65 1.34 10.08
N GLY A 145 12.70 0.68 11.25
CA GLY A 145 11.98 1.13 12.46
C GLY A 145 10.51 0.70 12.53
N GLY A 146 10.09 -0.25 11.69
CA GLY A 146 8.71 -0.70 11.61
C GLY A 146 7.74 0.44 11.25
N TRP A 147 6.48 0.30 11.65
CA TRP A 147 5.46 1.32 11.38
C TRP A 147 5.68 2.63 12.15
N GLN A 148 6.50 2.63 13.21
CA GLN A 148 6.93 3.88 13.85
C GLN A 148 7.95 4.62 12.97
N GLY A 149 8.90 3.92 12.36
CA GLY A 149 9.82 4.51 11.39
C GLY A 149 9.12 5.05 10.14
N PHE A 150 8.00 4.45 9.73
CA PHE A 150 7.11 5.05 8.72
C PHE A 150 6.55 6.41 9.17
N VAL A 151 6.03 6.50 10.39
CA VAL A 151 5.54 7.76 10.95
C VAL A 151 6.67 8.78 10.95
N ASP A 152 7.83 8.42 11.50
CA ASP A 152 8.99 9.29 11.65
C ASP A 152 9.51 9.82 10.30
N PHE A 153 9.55 8.95 9.26
CA PHE A 153 9.92 9.32 7.90
C PHE A 153 9.03 10.44 7.34
N PHE A 154 7.75 10.45 7.70
CA PHE A 154 6.79 11.46 7.31
C PHE A 154 6.49 12.49 8.42
N HIS A 155 7.28 12.54 9.50
CA HIS A 155 7.05 13.37 10.70
C HIS A 155 7.75 14.73 10.67
N ILE A 156 8.53 15.08 9.63
CA ILE A 156 9.34 16.30 9.62
C ILE A 156 9.24 16.99 8.25
N LYS A 157 8.71 18.22 8.24
CA LYS A 157 8.49 19.17 7.11
C LYS A 157 7.25 18.92 6.24
N ASP A 158 6.44 19.97 6.09
CA ASP A 158 5.28 20.06 5.20
C ASP A 158 5.59 19.48 3.81
N PRO A 159 5.04 18.31 3.41
CA PRO A 159 5.13 17.89 2.03
C PRO A 159 3.81 18.24 1.34
N ASP A 160 3.81 19.32 0.57
CA ASP A 160 3.01 19.34 -0.64
C ASP A 160 3.56 20.31 -1.71
N PRO A 161 4.65 19.93 -2.39
CA PRO A 161 4.71 20.17 -3.85
C PRO A 161 4.29 18.96 -4.69
N SER A 162 3.02 18.56 -4.55
CA SER A 162 2.30 17.51 -5.26
C SER A 162 2.87 16.12 -5.13
N VAL A 163 2.93 15.56 -3.92
CA VAL A 163 3.16 14.11 -3.78
C VAL A 163 4.61 13.61 -4.02
N ILE A 164 5.71 14.35 -3.83
CA ILE A 164 6.13 15.59 -4.48
C ILE A 164 6.57 15.22 -5.86
N ILE A 165 5.79 15.78 -6.76
CA ILE A 165 5.35 15.20 -8.01
C ILE A 165 4.93 13.71 -7.83
N PHE A 166 4.14 13.10 -8.72
CA PHE A 166 3.95 11.64 -8.71
C PHE A 166 5.27 10.89 -8.97
N MET A 167 6.35 11.62 -9.27
CA MET A 167 7.52 11.79 -8.37
C MET A 167 8.26 10.55 -7.89
N LEU A 168 8.77 9.74 -8.77
CA LEU A 168 9.11 10.09 -10.13
C LEU A 168 8.36 9.14 -11.06
N ILE A 169 7.02 9.12 -11.02
CA ILE A 169 6.05 8.47 -11.95
C ILE A 169 6.56 7.16 -12.54
N PHE A 170 6.64 6.08 -11.76
CA PHE A 170 7.11 4.80 -12.33
C PHE A 170 8.54 4.81 -12.93
N ILE A 171 9.40 5.83 -12.75
CA ILE A 171 10.67 6.00 -13.50
C ILE A 171 11.60 4.80 -13.29
N GLY A 172 11.59 3.96 -14.32
CA GLY A 172 12.08 2.60 -14.37
C GLY A 172 11.17 1.72 -15.24
N LEU A 173 9.87 1.65 -14.96
CA LEU A 173 9.01 0.51 -15.33
C LEU A 173 7.95 0.73 -16.43
N VAL A 174 7.70 1.95 -16.90
CA VAL A 174 7.05 2.13 -18.24
C VAL A 174 8.09 2.14 -19.36
N LYS A 175 9.39 1.89 -19.08
CA LYS A 175 10.41 1.55 -20.10
C LYS A 175 10.53 0.04 -20.38
N ILE A 176 9.44 -0.71 -20.16
CA ILE A 176 8.86 -1.53 -21.24
C ILE A 176 8.01 -0.63 -22.18
N GLY A 177 8.55 0.54 -22.50
CA GLY A 177 8.14 1.36 -23.63
C GLY A 177 8.79 0.83 -24.91
N ALA A 178 9.78 -0.07 -24.79
CA ALA A 178 10.44 -0.71 -25.91
C ALA A 178 9.65 -1.90 -26.48
N ILE A 179 8.88 -2.64 -25.67
CA ILE A 179 8.07 -3.78 -26.19
C ILE A 179 6.76 -3.29 -26.80
N ILE A 180 6.11 -2.29 -26.18
CA ILE A 180 4.89 -1.70 -26.77
C ILE A 180 5.23 -0.97 -28.08
N MET A 181 6.42 -0.36 -28.22
CA MET A 181 6.90 0.21 -29.49
C MET A 181 7.35 -0.85 -30.52
N PHE A 182 7.65 -2.09 -30.11
CA PHE A 182 7.98 -3.19 -31.03
C PHE A 182 6.74 -3.92 -31.56
N LEU A 183 5.61 -3.85 -30.85
CA LEU A 183 4.33 -4.46 -31.27
C LEU A 183 3.46 -3.54 -32.14
N MET A 184 3.95 -2.34 -32.46
CA MET A 184 3.27 -1.39 -33.36
C MET A 184 3.97 -1.26 -34.73
N ARG A 185 4.74 -2.26 -35.16
CA ARG A 185 5.20 -2.40 -36.55
C ARG A 185 4.73 -3.72 -37.16
#